data_AF-A0A351UWH4-F1
#
_entry.id   AF-A0A351UWH4-F1
#
_cell.length_a   1.000
_cell.length_b   1.000
_cell.length_c   1.000
_cell.angle_alpha   90.00
_cell.angle_beta   90.00
_cell.angle_gamma   90.00
#
_symmetry.space_group_name_H-M   'P 1'
#
loop_
_entity.id
_entity.type
_entity.pdbx_description
1 polymer ?
#
loop_
_entity_poly.entity_id
_entity_poly.type
_entity_poly.pdbx_seq_one_letter_code
_entity_poly.pdbx_strand_id
1 'polypeptide(L)' 'LEMAEGYVTGIALDENNEIIGYKFVSLGKFTDFIKKGDSPNEAWEKAQGQYGRVADAVKIIDPRKE' A
#
# COMPACT_ATOMS: atom_id res chain seq x y z
N LEU A 1 6.29 -6.73 15.98
CA LEU A 1 6.54 -7.21 14.60
C LEU A 1 5.18 -7.47 13.98
N GLU A 2 4.58 -6.46 13.37
CA GLU A 2 3.31 -6.62 12.65
C GLU A 2 3.61 -7.26 11.30
N MET A 3 3.46 -8.57 11.21
CA MET A 3 3.96 -9.36 10.08
C MET A 3 3.02 -9.41 8.87
N ALA A 4 1.75 -8.99 8.94
CA ALA A 4 0.84 -9.17 7.80
C ALA A 4 -0.49 -8.39 7.82
N GLU A 5 -0.60 -7.20 8.41
CA GLU A 5 -1.90 -6.47 8.48
C GLU A 5 -1.89 -5.16 7.69
N GLY A 6 -1.40 -5.24 6.44
CA GLY A 6 -1.47 -4.15 5.47
C GLY A 6 -2.49 -4.45 4.37
N TYR A 7 -3.36 -3.49 4.05
CA TYR A 7 -4.23 -3.58 2.88
C TYR A 7 -3.44 -3.24 1.62
N VAL A 8 -3.21 -4.21 0.73
CA VAL A 8 -2.54 -3.97 -0.56
C VAL A 8 -3.49 -3.18 -1.46
N THR A 9 -3.06 -1.99 -1.87
CA THR A 9 -3.82 -1.07 -2.72
C THR A 9 -3.38 -1.10 -4.17
N GLY A 10 -2.22 -1.69 -4.47
CA GLY A 10 -1.79 -1.89 -5.85
C GLY A 10 -0.58 -2.81 -5.96
N ILE A 11 -0.49 -3.53 -7.07
CA ILE A 11 0.65 -4.37 -7.45
C ILE A 11 1.38 -3.70 -8.61
N ALA A 12 2.68 -3.52 -8.47
CA ALA A 12 3.55 -2.99 -9.50
C ALA A 12 4.04 -4.12 -10.42
N LEU A 13 3.79 -3.97 -11.72
CA LEU A 13 4.21 -4.87 -12.78
C LEU A 13 5.26 -4.19 -13.66
N ASP A 14 6.25 -4.97 -14.10
CA ASP A 14 7.19 -4.56 -15.15
C ASP A 14 6.69 -4.90 -16.57
N GLU A 15 7.53 -4.63 -17.57
CA GLU A 15 7.24 -4.85 -19.00
C GLU A 15 6.91 -6.32 -19.33
N ASN A 16 7.36 -7.27 -18.49
CA ASN A 16 7.10 -8.70 -18.65
C ASN A 16 5.87 -9.16 -17.85
N ASN A 17 5.13 -8.24 -17.21
CA ASN A 17 4.06 -8.53 -16.25
C ASN A 17 4.55 -9.29 -15.00
N GLU A 18 5.83 -9.16 -14.64
CA GLU A 18 6.34 -9.71 -13.39
C GLU A 18 6.08 -8.74 -12.25
N ILE A 19 5.75 -9.28 -11.07
CA ILE A 19 5.50 -8.46 -9.88
C ILE A 19 6.83 -7.96 -9.34
N ILE A 20 7.06 -6.65 -9.46
CA ILE A 20 8.29 -6.01 -8.98
C ILE A 20 8.11 -5.23 -7.68
N GLY A 21 6.87 -5.09 -7.21
CA GLY A 21 6.54 -4.42 -5.96
C GLY A 21 5.06 -4.33 -5.68
N TYR A 22 4.72 -3.68 -4.57
CA TYR A 22 3.33 -3.41 -4.20
C TYR A 22 3.22 -2.16 -3.33
N LYS A 23 2.06 -1.52 -3.40
CA LYS A 23 1.62 -0.43 -2.52
C LYS A 23 0.65 -1.00 -1.49
N PHE A 24 0.76 -0.53 -0.26
CA PHE A 24 -0.07 -0.99 0.84
C PHE A 24 -0.41 0.13 1.81
N VAL A 25 -1.45 -0.07 2.60
CA VAL A 25 -1.80 0.75 3.76
C VAL A 25 -1.63 -0.10 5.00
N SER A 26 -0.77 0.33 5.93
CA SER A 26 -0.62 -0.34 7.23
C SER A 26 -1.85 -0.06 8.10
N LEU A 27 -2.68 -1.06 8.37
CA LEU A 27 -3.91 -0.87 9.14
C LEU A 27 -3.61 -0.57 10.62
N GLY A 28 -2.54 -1.15 11.17
CA GLY A 28 -2.04 -0.81 12.51
C GLY A 28 -1.70 0.68 12.64
N LYS A 29 -0.87 1.22 11.73
CA LYS A 29 -0.57 2.66 11.72
C LYS A 29 -1.79 3.53 11.47
N PHE A 30 -2.64 3.12 10.51
CA PHE A 30 -3.87 3.83 10.20
C PHE A 30 -4.75 3.99 11.45
N THR A 31 -5.07 2.88 12.11
CA THR A 31 -5.91 2.89 13.33
C THR A 31 -5.26 3.66 14.48
N ASP A 32 -3.94 3.60 14.62
CA ASP A 32 -3.20 4.41 15.61
C ASP A 32 -3.30 5.92 15.32
N PHE A 33 -3.18 6.35 14.07
CA PHE A 33 -3.36 7.75 13.68
C PHE A 33 -4.79 8.24 13.91
N ILE A 34 -5.80 7.44 13.54
CA ILE A 34 -7.22 7.75 13.84
C ILE A 34 -7.43 7.91 15.33
N LYS A 35 -6.89 6.99 16.15
CA LYS A 35 -7.01 7.06 17.61
C LYS A 35 -6.35 8.32 18.20
N LYS A 36 -5.30 8.82 17.56
CA LYS A 36 -4.62 10.08 17.93
C LYS A 36 -5.37 11.34 17.49
N GLY A 37 -6.45 11.19 16.72
CA GLY A 37 -7.33 12.27 16.30
C GLY A 37 -7.09 12.78 14.88
N ASP A 38 -6.24 12.11 14.09
CA ASP A 38 -6.11 12.44 12.67
C ASP A 38 -7.43 12.15 11.94
N SER A 39 -7.73 12.94 10.90
CA SER A 39 -8.86 12.64 10.02
C SER A 39 -8.62 11.34 9.25
N PRO A 40 -9.69 10.64 8.81
CA PRO A 40 -9.57 9.43 7.99
C PRO A 40 -8.65 9.57 6.78
N ASN A 41 -8.70 10.70 6.10
CA ASN A 41 -7.88 10.94 4.92
C ASN A 41 -6.39 11.15 5.29
N GLU A 42 -6.09 11.94 6.31
CA GLU A 42 -4.70 12.16 6.74
C GLU A 42 -4.05 10.89 7.29
N ALA A 43 -4.79 10.14 8.11
CA ALA A 43 -4.34 8.86 8.65
C ALA A 43 -4.07 7.86 7.52
N TRP A 44 -4.91 7.85 6.49
CA TRP A 44 -4.75 6.99 5.32
C TRP A 44 -3.45 7.32 4.57
N GLU A 45 -3.22 8.59 4.26
CA GLU A 45 -1.99 9.02 3.56
C GLU A 45 -0.73 8.74 4.39
N LYS A 46 -0.75 8.99 5.71
CA LYS A 46 0.38 8.70 6.60
C LYS A 46 0.66 7.20 6.78
N ALA A 47 -0.36 6.35 6.61
CA ALA A 47 -0.26 4.91 6.74
C ALA A 47 0.09 4.20 5.43
N GLN A 48 0.14 4.92 4.30
CA GLN A 48 0.56 4.36 3.02
C GLN A 48 2.06 4.05 3.00
N GLY A 49 2.38 2.95 2.33
CA GLY A 49 3.74 2.50 2.10
C GLY A 49 3.85 1.79 0.77
N GLN A 50 5.08 1.57 0.34
CA GLN A 50 5.39 0.79 -0.84
C GLN A 50 6.59 -0.11 -0.58
N TYR A 51 6.62 -1.23 -1.27
CA TYR A 51 7.71 -2.19 -1.19
C TYR A 51 8.13 -2.63 -2.60
N GLY A 52 9.44 -2.74 -2.82
CA GLY A 52 10.01 -3.10 -4.12
C GLY A 52 10.16 -1.92 -5.07
N ARG A 53 10.30 -2.22 -6.36
CA ARG A 53 10.60 -1.27 -7.44
C ARG A 53 9.34 -0.63 -8.01
N VAL A 54 8.50 -0.08 -7.13
CA VAL A 54 7.21 0.51 -7.52
C VAL A 54 7.38 1.73 -8.44
N ALA A 55 8.49 2.45 -8.33
CA ALA A 55 8.82 3.56 -9.22
C ALA A 55 9.15 3.12 -10.66
N ASP A 56 9.65 1.89 -10.83
CA ASP A 56 10.01 1.31 -12.13
C ASP A 56 8.83 0.55 -12.77
N ALA A 57 7.64 0.61 -12.14
CA ALA A 57 6.47 -0.10 -12.61
C ALA A 57 5.89 0.55 -13.87
N VAL A 58 5.74 -0.23 -14.93
CA VAL A 58 5.04 0.22 -16.15
C VAL A 58 3.51 0.16 -15.96
N LYS A 59 3.03 -0.70 -15.05
CA LYS A 59 1.62 -0.81 -14.70
C LYS A 59 1.46 -1.00 -13.20
N ILE A 60 0.46 -0.33 -12.61
CA ILE A 60 0.01 -0.61 -11.24
C ILE A 60 -1.43 -1.11 -11.33
N ILE A 61 -1.66 -2.34 -10.91
CA ILE A 61 -2.99 -2.98 -10.93
C ILE A 61 -3.58 -3.05 -9.52
N ASP A 62 -4.89 -2.93 -9.40
CA ASP A 62 -5.58 -3.23 -8.14
C ASP A 62 -5.85 -4.75 -8.09
N PRO A 63 -5.24 -5.49 -7.15
CA PRO A 63 -5.36 -6.95 -7.10
C PRO A 63 -6.78 -7.47 -6.82
N ARG A 64 -7.74 -6.60 -6.52
CA ARG A 64 -9.13 -6.99 -6.22
C ARG A 64 -10.13 -6.61 -7.31
N LYS A 65 -9.69 -5.91 -8.36
CA LYS A 65 -10.57 -5.45 -9.46
C LYS A 65 -10.16 -6.00 -10.83
N GLU A 66 -8.96 -6.57 -10.94
CA GLU A 66 -8.48 -7.31 -12.13
C GLU A 66 -8.49 -8.82 -11.89
#